data_AF-L5LJG0-F1
#
_entry.id   AF-L5LJG0-F1
#
_cell.length_a   1.000
_cell.length_b   1.000
_cell.length_c   1.000
_cell.angle_alpha   90.00
_cell.angle_beta   90.00
_cell.angle_gamma   90.00
#
_symmetry.space_group_name_H-M   'P 1'
#
loop_
_entity.id
_entity.type
_entity.pdbx_description
1 polymer ?
#
loop_
_entity_poly.entity_id
_entity_poly.type
_entity_poly.pdbx_seq_one_letter_code
_entity_poly.pdbx_strand_id
1 'polypeptide(L)'
;MSELSTALSVEKTSKRGGKIIVGEVTEKDATRKSGSNPLTEILKRPTKVVLLRNMVGAGEVDEDLEVETKEECEKCGKVGKCVIFEIPGVPDDEAV
;
A
#
# COMPACT_ATOMS: atom_id res chain seq x y z
N MET A 1 -8.41 -26.09 6.50
CA MET A 1 -8.21 -24.99 5.53
C MET A 1 -6.74 -25.00 5.19
N SER A 2 -6.39 -25.56 4.03
CA SER A 2 -5.00 -25.71 3.60
C SER A 2 -4.54 -24.42 2.95
N GLU A 3 -3.35 -23.97 3.33
CA GLU A 3 -2.77 -22.67 2.98
C GLU A 3 -2.51 -22.52 1.48
N LEU A 4 -2.87 -21.36 0.91
CA LEU A 4 -2.49 -20.92 -0.44
C LEU A 4 -1.16 -20.13 -0.41
N SER A 5 -0.14 -20.65 0.28
CA SER A 5 1.13 -19.94 0.50
C SER A 5 2.21 -20.21 -0.57
N THR A 6 1.89 -20.86 -1.68
CA THR A 6 2.88 -21.19 -2.72
C THR A 6 2.82 -20.18 -3.87
N ALA A 7 3.92 -19.44 -4.07
CA ALA A 7 4.06 -18.50 -5.19
C ALA A 7 4.12 -19.25 -6.54
N LEU A 8 3.37 -18.76 -7.53
CA LEU A 8 3.39 -19.26 -8.92
C LEU A 8 4.68 -18.82 -9.62
N SER A 9 5.38 -19.74 -10.29
CA SER A 9 6.57 -19.43 -11.08
C SER A 9 6.18 -19.12 -12.53
N VAL A 10 6.96 -18.27 -13.21
CA VAL A 10 6.69 -17.89 -14.62
C VAL A 10 7.93 -18.10 -15.45
N GLU A 11 7.79 -18.90 -16.52
CA GLU A 11 8.84 -19.10 -17.52
C GLU A 11 8.69 -18.06 -18.64
N LYS A 12 9.80 -17.41 -19.01
CA LYS A 12 9.80 -16.40 -20.07
C LYS A 12 9.85 -17.07 -21.44
N THR A 13 8.78 -16.93 -22.21
CA THR A 13 8.65 -17.54 -23.54
C THR A 13 8.97 -16.56 -24.67
N SER A 14 8.95 -15.24 -24.43
CA SER A 14 9.29 -14.23 -25.44
C SER A 14 9.66 -12.87 -24.81
N LYS A 15 10.03 -11.88 -25.64
CA LYS A 15 10.35 -10.50 -25.23
C LYS A 15 9.22 -9.83 -24.44
N ARG A 16 7.95 -10.18 -24.70
CA ARG A 16 6.77 -9.68 -23.97
C ARG A 16 5.84 -10.79 -23.43
N GLY A 17 6.27 -12.06 -23.45
CA GLY A 17 5.44 -13.20 -23.08
C GLY A 17 6.06 -14.06 -21.98
N GLY A 18 5.23 -14.55 -21.06
CA GLY A 18 5.61 -15.54 -20.05
C GLY A 18 4.48 -16.55 -19.83
N LYS A 19 4.83 -17.80 -19.52
CA LYS A 19 3.89 -18.89 -19.21
C LYS A 19 4.01 -19.23 -17.73
N ILE A 20 2.89 -19.20 -17.01
CA ILE A 20 2.85 -19.57 -15.59
C ILE A 20 2.96 -21.09 -15.47
N ILE A 21 3.87 -21.56 -14.62
CA ILE A 21 4.10 -22.97 -14.30
C ILE A 21 3.91 -23.16 -12.79
N VAL A 22 3.34 -24.31 -12.42
CA VAL A 22 3.22 -24.71 -11.01
C VAL A 22 4.51 -25.45 -10.66
N GLY A 23 5.47 -24.74 -10.05
CA GLY A 23 6.77 -25.29 -9.70
C GLY A 23 6.80 -25.90 -8.30
N GLU A 24 7.17 -27.18 -8.19
CA GLU A 24 7.77 -27.72 -6.96
C GLU A 24 9.06 -26.96 -6.67
N VAL A 25 9.17 -26.40 -5.46
CA VAL A 25 10.27 -25.56 -5.01
C VAL A 25 11.53 -26.40 -4.87
N THR A 26 12.55 -26.10 -5.68
CA THR A 26 13.94 -26.46 -5.34
C THR A 26 14.59 -25.21 -4.75
N GLU A 27 14.89 -25.29 -3.46
CA GLU A 27 15.58 -24.24 -2.72
C GLU A 27 16.97 -24.00 -3.29
N LYS A 28 17.27 -22.74 -3.63
CA LYS A 28 18.58 -22.08 -3.54
C LYS A 28 18.47 -20.68 -4.14
N ASP A 29 18.54 -19.65 -3.28
CA ASP A 29 19.70 -18.77 -3.24
C ASP A 29 19.53 -17.75 -2.11
N ALA A 30 20.33 -17.92 -1.06
CA ALA A 30 20.58 -16.87 -0.10
C ALA A 30 21.66 -15.96 -0.69
N THR A 31 21.40 -14.64 -0.82
CA THR A 31 22.31 -13.52 -0.47
C THR A 31 21.93 -12.19 -1.17
N ARG A 32 21.76 -11.13 -0.36
CA ARG A 32 21.80 -9.66 -0.64
C ARG A 32 20.52 -8.92 -1.07
N LYS A 33 19.77 -8.46 -0.07
CA LYS A 33 19.69 -7.05 0.37
C LYS A 33 18.41 -6.95 1.21
N SER A 34 18.56 -6.89 2.53
CA SER A 34 17.49 -6.51 3.44
C SER A 34 17.22 -5.00 3.29
N GLY A 35 16.71 -4.59 2.13
CA GLY A 35 15.81 -3.46 2.10
C GLY A 35 14.51 -3.99 2.66
N SER A 36 14.23 -3.77 3.94
CA SER A 36 12.91 -4.00 4.48
C SER A 36 11.95 -3.18 3.63
N ASN A 37 11.27 -3.81 2.68
CA ASN A 37 10.24 -3.14 1.91
C ASN A 37 9.28 -2.52 2.94
N PRO A 38 9.07 -1.20 2.97
CA PRO A 38 8.24 -0.57 4.00
C PRO A 38 6.85 -1.21 4.07
N LEU A 39 6.34 -1.69 2.93
CA LEU A 39 5.14 -2.53 2.84
C LEU A 39 5.22 -3.81 3.70
N THR A 40 6.35 -4.50 3.74
CA THR A 40 6.54 -5.72 4.55
C THR A 40 6.63 -5.45 6.05
N GLU A 41 7.05 -4.25 6.47
CA GLU A 41 7.04 -3.86 7.89
C GLU A 41 5.65 -3.39 8.34
N ILE A 42 4.92 -2.67 7.48
CA ILE A 42 3.52 -2.26 7.74
C ILE A 42 2.62 -3.49 7.92
N LEU A 43 2.81 -4.53 7.10
CA LEU A 43 2.05 -5.78 7.21
C LEU A 43 2.35 -6.57 8.49
N LYS A 44 3.50 -6.36 9.14
CA LYS A 44 3.87 -7.04 10.40
C LYS A 44 3.22 -6.42 11.63
N ARG A 45 2.86 -5.13 11.58
CA ARG A 45 2.21 -4.41 12.69
C ARG A 45 1.08 -3.54 12.15
N PRO A 46 -0.09 -4.13 11.87
CA PRO A 46 -1.24 -3.36 11.45
C PRO A 46 -1.60 -2.36 12.55
N THR A 47 -1.81 -1.10 12.15
CA THR A 47 -2.30 -0.06 13.06
C THR A 47 -3.75 0.27 12.71
N LYS A 48 -4.45 0.91 13.64
CA LYS A 48 -5.80 1.43 13.41
C LYS A 48 -5.78 2.84 12.79
N VAL A 49 -4.60 3.36 12.45
CA VAL A 49 -4.40 4.69 11.89
C VAL A 49 -4.04 4.55 10.42
N VAL A 50 -4.77 5.27 9.57
CA VAL A 50 -4.52 5.34 8.14
C VAL A 50 -4.01 6.74 7.82
N LEU A 51 -2.93 6.82 7.04
CA LEU A 51 -2.39 8.05 6.50
C LEU A 51 -2.71 8.08 5.00
N LEU A 52 -3.52 9.04 4.59
CA LEU A 52 -3.76 9.37 3.19
C LEU A 52 -2.82 10.52 2.82
N ARG A 53 -2.25 10.46 1.62
CA ARG A 53 -1.33 11.49 1.08
C ARG A 53 -1.80 11.84 -0.31
N ASN A 54 -1.55 13.07 -0.77
CA ASN A 54 -1.92 13.51 -2.12
C ASN A 54 -3.43 13.43 -2.34
N MET A 55 -4.22 13.77 -1.32
CA MET A 55 -5.68 13.83 -1.49
C MET A 55 -6.10 15.11 -2.21
N VAL A 56 -5.43 16.23 -1.92
CA VAL A 56 -5.64 17.54 -2.53
C VAL A 56 -4.29 18.27 -2.66
N GLY A 57 -4.20 19.29 -3.52
CA GLY A 57 -3.00 20.09 -3.69
C GLY A 57 -2.69 21.01 -2.49
N ALA A 58 -1.50 21.61 -2.48
CA ALA A 58 -1.12 22.58 -1.47
C ALA A 58 -2.04 23.82 -1.51
N GLY A 59 -2.59 24.21 -0.36
CA GLY A 59 -3.55 25.31 -0.23
C GLY A 59 -4.96 25.00 -0.74
N GLU A 60 -5.25 23.75 -1.12
CA GLU A 60 -6.57 23.31 -1.61
C GLU A 60 -7.38 22.56 -0.55
N VAL A 61 -6.97 22.65 0.72
CA VAL A 61 -7.76 22.13 1.85
C VAL A 61 -8.98 23.04 2.08
N ASP A 62 -10.17 22.49 1.86
CA ASP A 62 -11.44 23.17 2.15
C ASP A 62 -12.11 22.66 3.45
N GLU A 63 -13.28 23.23 3.78
CA GLU A 63 -14.04 22.91 4.99
C GLU A 63 -14.83 21.59 4.91
N ASP A 64 -15.05 21.07 3.70
CA ASP A 64 -15.86 19.87 3.46
C ASP A 64 -14.99 18.59 3.42
N LEU A 65 -13.69 18.71 3.10
CA LEU A 65 -12.76 17.58 2.95
C LEU A 65 -12.75 16.62 4.15
N GLU A 66 -12.78 17.13 5.38
CA GLU A 66 -12.79 16.28 6.57
C GLU A 66 -14.07 15.44 6.66
N VAL A 67 -15.22 16.06 6.36
CA VAL A 67 -16.54 15.41 6.43
C VAL A 67 -16.64 14.36 5.34
N GLU A 68 -16.34 14.71 4.09
CA GLU A 68 -16.39 13.79 2.95
C GLU A 68 -15.46 12.58 3.15
N THR A 69 -14.21 12.83 3.57
CA THR A 69 -13.23 11.76 3.81
C THR A 69 -13.67 10.83 4.93
N LYS A 70 -14.24 11.39 6.01
CA LYS A 70 -14.73 10.60 7.13
C LYS A 70 -15.91 9.71 6.72
N GLU A 71 -16.88 10.27 6.01
CA GLU A 71 -18.04 9.51 5.51
C GLU A 71 -17.62 8.38 4.55
N GLU A 72 -16.64 8.63 3.68
CA GLU A 72 -16.09 7.60 2.80
C GLU A 72 -15.40 6.49 3.60
N CYS A 73 -14.59 6.85 4.59
CA CYS A 73 -13.89 5.88 5.44
C CYS A 73 -14.84 5.07 6.35
N GLU A 74 -15.99 5.64 6.74
CA GLU A 74 -17.01 4.93 7.54
C GLU A 74 -17.61 3.73 6.80
N LYS A 75 -17.56 3.70 5.46
CA LYS A 75 -17.93 2.54 4.65
C LYS A 75 -17.01 1.33 4.88
N CYS A 76 -15.77 1.55 5.28
CA CYS A 76 -14.80 0.50 5.59
C CYS A 76 -14.82 0.08 7.07
N GLY A 77 -15.42 0.87 7.95
CA GLY A 77 -15.54 0.60 9.37
C GLY A 77 -15.64 1.87 10.21
N LYS A 78 -15.90 1.73 11.52
CA LYS A 78 -16.10 2.89 12.41
C LYS A 78 -14.85 3.78 12.46
N VAL A 79 -15.00 5.05 12.08
CA VAL A 79 -13.96 6.08 12.18
C VAL A 79 -14.07 6.79 13.54
N GLY A 80 -13.00 6.73 14.34
CA GLY A 80 -12.97 7.39 15.66
C GLY A 80 -12.67 8.88 15.59
N LYS A 81 -11.72 9.26 14.72
CA LYS A 81 -11.26 10.64 14.53
C LYS A 81 -10.70 10.78 13.11
N CYS A 82 -11.05 11.86 12.42
CA CYS A 82 -10.41 12.31 11.20
C CYS A 82 -9.57 13.56 11.54
N VAL A 83 -8.41 13.74 10.90
CA VAL A 83 -7.56 14.93 11.10
C VAL A 83 -6.96 15.26 9.74
N ILE A 84 -7.20 16.48 9.29
CA ILE A 84 -6.54 17.04 8.11
C ILE A 84 -5.32 17.82 8.57
N PHE A 85 -4.18 17.57 7.94
CA PHE A 85 -2.94 18.27 8.22
C PHE A 85 -2.22 18.60 6.92
N GLU A 86 -2.19 19.89 6.57
CA GLU A 86 -1.42 20.37 5.43
C GLU A 86 0.04 20.58 5.84
N ILE A 87 0.96 20.00 5.08
CA ILE A 87 2.39 20.20 5.29
C ILE A 87 2.83 21.42 4.45
N PRO A 88 3.30 22.52 5.06
CA PRO A 88 3.70 23.70 4.30
C PRO A 88 5.00 23.43 3.52
N GLY A 89 5.06 23.89 2.27
CA GLY A 89 6.28 23.90 1.45
C GLY A 89 6.68 22.57 0.83
N VAL A 90 5.77 21.59 0.78
CA VAL A 90 5.95 20.34 0.03
C VAL A 90 5.32 20.45 -1.37
N PRO A 91 5.80 19.67 -2.36
CA PRO A 91 5.15 19.58 -3.67
C PRO A 91 3.73 19.01 -3.55
N ASP A 92 2.86 19.35 -4.50
CA ASP A 92 1.45 18.95 -4.50
C ASP A 92 1.23 17.44 -4.33
N ASP A 93 2.11 16.61 -4.91
CA ASP A 93 2.07 15.14 -4.79
C ASP A 93 2.33 14.59 -3.38
N GLU A 94 2.74 15.45 -2.45
CA GLU A 94 2.97 15.15 -1.04
C GLU A 94 2.12 16.03 -0.11
N ALA A 95 1.29 16.90 -0.67
CA ALA A 95 0.36 17.72 0.08
C ALA A 95 -0.77 16.84 0.66
N VAL A 96 -1.14 17.15 1.90
CA VAL A 96 -2.20 16.51 2.72
C VAL A 96 -2.08 15.00 2.84
#